data_AF-A0A3E0C041-F1
#
_entry.id   AF-A0A3E0C041-F1
#
_cell.length_a   1.000
_cell.length_b   1.000
_cell.length_c   1.000
_cell.angle_alpha   90.00
_cell.angle_beta   90.00
_cell.angle_gamma   90.00
#
_symmetry.space_group_name_H-M   'P 1'
#
loop_
_entity.id
_entity.type
_entity.pdbx_description
1 polymer ?
#
loop_
_entity_poly.entity_id
_entity_poly.type
_entity_poly.pdbx_seq_one_letter_code
_entity_poly.pdbx_strand_id
1 'polypeptide(L)' 'MQIQPNFAATRLTSHRGCRLRASTRPTRNGLHSADLVIEQPGRPPRTFDSLDFFYDDEQAISYATVWGLIWVDSRP' A
#
# COMPACT_ATOMS: atom_id res chain seq x y z
N MET A 1 23.86 -18.84 -3.50
CA MET A 1 23.45 -17.47 -3.16
C MET A 1 22.34 -17.07 -4.12
N GLN A 2 21.07 -17.15 -3.69
CA GLN A 2 19.97 -16.58 -4.47
C GLN A 2 19.86 -15.11 -4.09
N ILE A 3 20.12 -14.22 -5.05
CA ILE A 3 19.76 -12.81 -4.92
C ILE A 3 18.24 -12.78 -5.12
N GLN A 4 17.48 -12.74 -4.03
CA GLN A 4 16.07 -12.39 -4.11
C GLN A 4 15.99 -10.94 -4.58
N PRO A 5 15.28 -10.65 -5.71
CA PRO A 5 14.97 -9.28 -6.06
C PRO A 5 14.27 -8.65 -4.85
N ASN A 6 14.62 -7.40 -4.54
CA ASN A 6 13.94 -6.59 -3.54
C ASN A 6 12.49 -6.34 -4.02
N PHE A 7 11.63 -7.33 -3.89
CA PHE A 7 10.21 -7.18 -4.15
C PHE A 7 9.67 -6.32 -3.03
N ALA A 8 9.39 -5.06 -3.34
CA ALA A 8 8.53 -4.20 -2.54
C ALA A 8 7.38 -5.04 -1.97
N ALA A 9 7.40 -5.29 -0.65
CA ALA A 9 6.41 -6.15 -0.03
C ALA A 9 5.02 -5.52 -0.28
N THR A 10 4.06 -6.36 -0.67
CA THR A 10 2.77 -5.91 -1.21
C THR A 10 1.63 -6.76 -0.65
N ARG A 11 0.55 -6.12 -0.22
CA ARG A 11 -0.69 -6.76 0.22
C ARG A 11 -1.86 -6.30 -0.65
N LEU A 12 -2.63 -7.28 -1.12
CA LEU A 12 -3.85 -7.05 -1.87
C LEU A 12 -5.06 -7.27 -0.96
N THR A 13 -6.02 -6.36 -1.01
CA THR A 13 -7.25 -6.45 -0.21
C THR A 13 -8.44 -6.00 -1.05
N SER A 14 -9.48 -6.83 -1.11
CA SER A 14 -10.73 -6.49 -1.80
C SER A 14 -11.73 -5.93 -0.79
N HIS A 15 -12.30 -4.76 -1.04
CA HIS A 15 -13.26 -4.12 -0.14
C HIS A 15 -14.26 -3.24 -0.91
N ARG A 16 -15.57 -3.45 -0.70
CA ARG A 16 -16.66 -2.73 -1.37
C ARG A 16 -16.49 -2.58 -2.89
N GLY A 17 -16.11 -3.66 -3.57
CA GLY A 17 -15.86 -3.66 -5.02
C GLY A 17 -14.59 -2.91 -5.46
N CYS A 18 -13.81 -2.39 -4.52
CA CYS A 18 -12.47 -1.83 -4.75
C CYS A 18 -11.41 -2.90 -4.52
N ARG A 19 -10.29 -2.81 -5.24
CA ARG A 19 -9.07 -3.56 -4.95
C ARG A 19 -8.00 -2.60 -4.44
N LEU A 20 -7.58 -2.83 -3.21
CA LEU A 20 -6.47 -2.12 -2.56
C LEU A 20 -5.18 -2.90 -2.81
N ARG A 21 -4.12 -2.20 -3.20
CA ARG A 21 -2.75 -2.70 -3.27
C ARG A 21 -1.89 -1.82 -2.38
N ALA A 22 -1.73 -2.25 -1.13
CA ALA A 22 -0.77 -1.66 -0.22
C ALA A 22 0.62 -2.20 -0.55
N SER A 23 1.62 -1.34 -0.60
CA SER A 23 3.00 -1.75 -0.86
C SER A 23 3.97 -0.91 -0.07
N THR A 24 5.21 -1.40 0.05
CA THR A 24 6.27 -0.64 0.68
C THR A 24 7.56 -0.64 -0.12
N ARG A 25 8.26 0.50 -0.10
CA ARG A 25 9.57 0.65 -0.71
C ARG A 25 10.58 1.09 0.36
N PRO A 26 11.72 0.41 0.50
CA PRO A 26 12.79 0.90 1.35
C PRO A 26 13.36 2.20 0.78
N THR A 27 13.64 3.14 1.66
CA THR A 27 14.19 4.46 1.36
C THR A 27 15.66 4.53 1.77
N ARG A 28 16.36 5.61 1.36
CA ARG A 28 17.80 5.76 1.63
C ARG A 28 18.16 5.86 3.11
N ASN A 29 17.21 6.21 3.99
CA ASN A 29 17.45 6.37 5.43
C ASN A 29 17.07 5.10 6.24
N GLY A 30 16.72 3.99 5.57
CA GLY A 30 16.35 2.74 6.22
C GLY A 30 14.87 2.66 6.62
N LEU A 31 14.04 3.66 6.28
CA LEU A 31 12.60 3.58 6.46
C LEU A 31 11.91 2.94 5.24
N HIS A 32 10.73 2.42 5.49
CA HIS A 32 9.80 1.78 4.57
C HIS A 32 8.62 2.72 4.32
N SER A 33 8.38 3.10 3.05
CA SER A 33 7.20 3.92 2.70
C SER A 33 5.92 3.10 2.80
N ALA A 34 4.82 3.72 3.23
CA ALA A 34 3.48 3.16 3.10
C ALA A 34 2.83 3.69 1.81
N ASP A 35 2.88 2.90 0.75
CA ASP A 35 2.29 3.23 -0.55
C ASP A 35 0.97 2.48 -0.75
N LEU A 36 0.03 3.10 -1.47
CA LEU A 36 -1.29 2.51 -1.72
C LEU A 36 -1.80 2.83 -3.13
N VAL A 37 -2.30 1.81 -3.82
CA VAL A 37 -3.13 1.98 -5.02
C VAL A 37 -4.53 1.43 -4.75
N ILE A 38 -5.55 2.20 -5.14
CA ILE A 38 -6.95 1.79 -5.07
C ILE A 38 -7.52 1.72 -6.48
N GLU A 39 -7.90 0.51 -6.88
CA GLU A 39 -8.53 0.23 -8.17
C GLU A 39 -10.04 0.07 -7.98
N GLN A 40 -10.82 0.71 -8.86
CA GLN A 40 -12.28 0.62 -8.89
C GLN A 40 -12.75 0.35 -10.32
N PRO A 41 -13.74 -0.52 -10.54
CA PRO A 41 -14.31 -0.74 -11.87
C PRO A 41 -14.82 0.58 -12.49
N GLY A 42 -14.44 0.84 -13.74
CA GLY A 42 -14.90 2.02 -14.49
C GLY A 42 -14.30 3.36 -14.03
N ARG A 43 -13.30 3.36 -13.14
CA ARG A 43 -12.60 4.57 -12.71
C ARG A 43 -11.08 4.38 -12.84
N PRO A 44 -10.33 5.46 -13.11
CA PRO A 44 -8.88 5.40 -13.07
C PRO A 44 -8.40 5.01 -11.66
N PRO A 45 -7.31 4.23 -11.54
CA PRO A 45 -6.70 3.94 -10.26
C PRO A 45 -6.32 5.22 -9.51
N ARG A 46 -6.43 5.18 -8.19
CA ARG A 46 -5.96 6.27 -7.32
C ARG A 46 -4.72 5.81 -6.57
N THR A 47 -3.65 6.57 -6.70
CA THR A 47 -2.35 6.27 -6.10
C THR A 47 -2.06 7.27 -4.98
N PHE A 48 -1.58 6.75 -3.87
CA PHE A 48 -1.07 7.49 -2.73
C PHE A 48 0.35 7.00 -2.48
N ASP A 49 1.32 7.84 -2.77
CA ASP A 49 2.72 7.55 -2.50
C ASP A 49 3.10 8.08 -1.12
N SER A 50 3.77 7.25 -0.32
CA SER A 50 4.36 7.62 0.97
C SER A 50 3.38 8.29 1.92
N LEU A 51 2.26 7.61 2.22
CA LEU A 51 1.29 8.05 3.22
C LEU A 51 1.95 8.31 4.57
N ASP A 52 2.91 7.47 4.94
CA ASP A 52 3.80 7.61 6.10
C ASP A 52 5.06 6.74 5.91
N PHE A 53 5.98 6.77 6.88
CA PHE A 53 7.22 6.01 6.88
C PHE A 53 7.40 5.21 8.18
N PHE A 54 7.80 3.94 8.04
CA PHE A 54 7.97 3.01 9.17
C PHE A 54 9.35 2.37 9.13
N TYR A 55 9.84 1.88 10.27
CA TYR A 55 11.07 1.08 10.30
C TYR A 55 10.85 -0.37 9.81
N ASP A 56 9.61 -0.83 9.84
CA ASP A 56 9.21 -2.19 9.54
C ASP A 56 8.27 -2.21 8.32
N ASP A 57 8.50 -3.14 7.41
CA ASP A 57 7.78 -3.26 6.14
C ASP A 57 6.32 -3.71 6.34
N GLU A 58 6.10 -4.66 7.25
CA GLU A 58 4.78 -5.13 7.64
C GLU A 58 3.94 -4.03 8.31
N GLN A 59 4.54 -3.17 9.14
CA GLN A 59 3.87 -1.98 9.67
C GLN A 59 3.44 -1.01 8.56
N ALA A 60 4.32 -0.72 7.59
CA ALA A 60 3.98 0.15 6.46
C ALA A 60 2.83 -0.42 5.61
N ILE A 61 2.86 -1.72 5.34
CA ILE A 61 1.81 -2.41 4.59
C ILE A 61 0.49 -2.44 5.36
N SER A 62 0.53 -2.77 6.65
CA SER A 62 -0.66 -2.82 7.51
C SER A 62 -1.32 -1.44 7.58
N TYR A 63 -0.51 -0.39 7.79
CA TYR A 63 -0.97 0.98 7.81
C TYR A 63 -1.65 1.38 6.49
N ALA A 64 -0.97 1.19 5.35
CA ALA A 64 -1.53 1.51 4.04
C ALA A 64 -2.83 0.74 3.75
N THR A 65 -2.93 -0.51 4.21
CA THR A 65 -4.15 -1.34 4.07
C THR A 65 -5.31 -0.73 4.86
N VAL A 66 -5.11 -0.44 6.15
CA VAL A 66 -6.14 0.14 7.03
C VAL A 66 -6.58 1.52 6.53
N TRP A 67 -5.62 2.36 6.15
CA TRP A 67 -5.90 3.67 5.57
C TRP A 67 -6.75 3.54 4.30
N GLY A 68 -6.43 2.59 3.43
CA GLY A 68 -7.21 2.32 2.22
C GLY A 68 -8.64 1.87 2.49
N LEU A 69 -8.86 1.04 3.52
CA LEU A 69 -10.19 0.64 3.95
C LEU A 69 -11.02 1.85 4.43
N ILE A 70 -10.45 2.68 5.31
CA ILE A 70 -11.08 3.90 5.83
C ILE A 70 -11.43 4.85 4.67
N TRP A 71 -10.50 5.05 3.75
CA TRP A 71 -10.73 5.89 2.58
C TRP A 71 -11.90 5.38 1.73
N VAL A 72 -12.02 4.05 1.54
CA VAL A 72 -13.13 3.47 0.77
C VAL A 72 -14.45 3.67 1.51
N ASP A 73 -14.47 3.48 2.83
CA ASP A 73 -15.66 3.68 3.66
C ASP A 73 -16.09 5.15 3.76
N SER A 74 -15.15 6.09 3.63
CA SER A 74 -15.44 7.53 3.64
C SER A 74 -16.07 8.05 2.34
N ARG A 75 -16.14 7.22 1.30
CA ARG A 75 -16.68 7.59 -0.01
C ARG A 75 -18.18 7.23 -0.06
N PRO A 76 -19.04 8.16 -0.51
CA PRO A 76 -20.47 7.91 -0.68
C PRO A 76 -20.77 6.92 -1.80
#